data_AF-X0WB54-F1
#
_entry.id   AF-X0WB54-F1
#
_cell.length_a   1.000
_cell.length_b   1.000
_cell.length_c   1.000
_cell.angle_alpha   90.00
_cell.angle_beta   90.00
_cell.angle_gamma   90.00
#
_symmetry.space_group_name_H-M   'P 1'
#
loop_
_entity.id
_entity.type
_entity.pdbx_description
1 polymer ?
#
loop_
_entity_poly.entity_id
_entity_poly.type
_entity_poly.pdbx_seq_one_letter_code
_entity_poly.pdbx_strand_id
1 'polypeptide(L)' 'MKPRILIILLILMVVALGCSQVQMSAPYRAELNHTANRLTQLNKRCQYGDSIACKEGLRVATDYVNLMRDAVDGKESE' A
#
# COMPACT_ATOMS: atom_id res chain seq x y z
N MET A 1 -9.45 43.84 9.32
CA MET A 1 -9.80 42.45 8.94
C MET A 1 -10.35 41.74 10.17
N LYS A 2 -11.54 41.14 10.10
CA LYS A 2 -12.25 40.58 11.27
C LYS A 2 -11.55 39.30 11.76
N PRO A 3 -11.33 39.11 13.08
CA PRO A 3 -10.62 37.96 13.65
C PRO A 3 -11.25 36.60 13.27
N ARG A 4 -12.56 36.60 12.96
CA ARG A 4 -13.29 35.44 12.47
C ARG A 4 -12.77 34.90 11.14
N ILE A 5 -12.31 35.77 10.24
CA ILE A 5 -11.77 35.36 8.93
C ILE A 5 -10.42 34.66 9.11
N LEU A 6 -9.62 35.10 10.08
CA LEU A 6 -8.30 34.56 10.37
C LEU A 6 -8.41 33.14 10.95
N ILE A 7 -9.40 32.89 11.81
CA ILE A 7 -9.69 31.56 12.37
C ILE A 7 -10.15 30.60 11.26
N ILE A 8 -11.03 31.05 10.36
CA ILE A 8 -11.52 30.23 9.24
C ILE A 8 -10.36 29.82 8.31
N LEU A 9 -9.46 30.76 7.99
CA LEU A 9 -8.26 30.50 7.20
C LEU A 9 -7.32 29.50 7.88
N LEU A 10 -7.15 29.61 9.20
CA LEU A 10 -6.29 28.72 9.97
C LEU A 10 -6.84 27.28 9.99
N ILE A 11 -8.16 27.13 10.15
CA ILE A 11 -8.83 25.82 10.06
C ILE A 11 -8.70 25.24 8.65
N LEU A 12 -8.94 26.04 7.60
CA LEU A 12 -8.78 25.61 6.21
C LEU A 12 -7.35 25.17 5.88
N MET A 13 -6.35 25.86 6.42
CA MET A 13 -4.93 25.50 6.22
C MET A 13 -4.58 24.18 6.90
N VAL A 14 -5.10 23.92 8.09
CA VAL A 14 -4.91 22.63 8.81
C VAL A 14 -5.56 21.47 8.04
N VAL A 15 -6.77 21.66 7.52
CA VAL A 15 -7.48 20.64 6.73
C VAL A 15 -6.79 20.38 5.39
N ALA A 16 -6.26 21.42 4.74
CA ALA A 16 -5.51 21.27 3.48
C ALA A 16 -4.17 20.54 3.67
N LEU A 17 -3.48 20.77 4.79
CA LEU A 17 -2.21 20.10 5.10
C LEU A 17 -2.42 18.65 5.58
N GLY A 18 -3.52 18.37 6.28
CA GLY A 18 -3.85 17.03 6.83
C GLY A 18 -4.21 15.97 5.79
N CYS A 19 -4.49 16.35 4.54
CA CYS A 19 -4.78 15.44 3.43
C CYS A 19 -3.62 15.32 2.44
N SER A 20 -2.40 15.69 2.87
CA SER A 20 -1.20 15.54 2.05
C SER A 20 -0.87 14.06 1.91
N GLN A 21 -1.46 13.46 0.88
CA GLN A 21 -1.09 12.20 0.23
C GLN A 21 -0.34 11.21 1.13
N VAL A 22 -1.03 10.15 1.56
CA VAL A 22 -0.37 8.91 2.01
C VAL A 22 0.40 8.34 0.80
N GLN A 23 1.56 8.94 0.52
CA GLN A 23 2.49 8.43 -0.48
C GLN A 23 3.16 7.23 0.15
N MET A 24 2.82 6.07 -0.37
CA MET A 24 3.49 4.83 -0.05
C MET A 24 5.00 5.01 -0.25
N SER A 25 5.79 4.65 0.76
CA SER A 25 7.23 4.83 0.69
C SER A 25 7.82 4.09 -0.52
N ALA A 26 8.86 4.66 -1.14
CA ALA A 26 9.53 4.07 -2.30
C ALA A 26 9.90 2.58 -2.15
N PRO A 27 10.39 2.08 -0.99
CA PRO A 27 10.75 0.67 -0.85
C PRO A 27 9.54 -0.27 -0.91
N TYR A 28 8.43 0.05 -0.24
CA TYR A 28 7.22 -0.77 -0.36
C TYR A 28 6.69 -0.83 -1.79
N ARG A 29 6.83 0.25 -2.55
CA ARG A 29 6.38 0.27 -3.95
C ARG A 29 7.16 -0.72 -4.81
N ALA A 30 8.47 -0.85 -4.59
CA ALA A 30 9.31 -1.82 -5.28
C ALA A 30 8.96 -3.25 -4.86
N GLU A 31 8.79 -3.48 -3.56
CA GLU A 31 8.53 -4.79 -2.99
C GLU A 31 7.12 -5.33 -3.35
N LEU A 32 6.11 -4.47 -3.35
CA LEU A 32 4.78 -4.82 -3.86
C LEU A 32 4.84 -5.21 -5.34
N ASN A 33 5.55 -4.45 -6.18
CA ASN A 33 5.65 -4.76 -7.60
C ASN A 33 6.34 -6.11 -7.84
N HIS A 34 7.42 -6.38 -7.11
CA HIS A 34 8.11 -7.66 -7.18
C HIS A 34 7.18 -8.82 -6.76
N THR A 35 6.48 -8.67 -5.64
CA THR A 35 5.58 -9.67 -5.09
C THR A 35 4.36 -9.91 -5.99
N ALA A 36 3.78 -8.86 -6.56
CA ALA A 36 2.66 -8.95 -7.51
C ALA A 36 3.03 -9.69 -8.80
N ASN A 37 4.23 -9.43 -9.33
CA ASN A 37 4.75 -10.16 -10.50
C ASN A 37 4.92 -11.66 -10.19
N ARG A 38 5.48 -11.98 -9.03
CA ARG A 38 5.63 -13.36 -8.56
C ARG A 38 4.29 -14.07 -8.40
N LEU A 39 3.31 -13.39 -7.77
CA LEU A 39 1.95 -13.91 -7.60
C LEU A 39 1.29 -14.20 -8.95
N THR A 40 1.45 -13.31 -9.93
CA THR A 40 0.91 -13.48 -11.28
C THR A 40 1.48 -14.73 -11.96
N GLN A 41 2.79 -14.98 -11.84
CA GLN A 41 3.42 -16.18 -12.39
C GLN A 41 2.92 -17.47 -11.73
N LEU A 42 2.79 -17.46 -10.40
CA LEU A 42 2.26 -18.59 -9.63
C LEU A 42 0.80 -18.87 -9.98
N ASN A 43 -0.02 -17.83 -10.12
CA ASN A 43 -1.42 -17.95 -10.51
C ASN A 43 -1.57 -18.57 -11.91
N LYS A 44 -0.75 -18.15 -12.88
CA LYS A 44 -0.75 -18.77 -14.22
C LYS A 44 -0.43 -20.26 -14.14
N ARG A 45 0.62 -20.65 -13.42
CA ARG A 45 0.99 -22.06 -13.22
C ARG A 45 -0.12 -22.85 -12.51
N CYS A 46 -0.72 -22.26 -11.48
CA CYS A 46 -1.83 -22.85 -10.75
C CYS A 46 -3.02 -23.15 -11.68
N GLN A 47 -3.37 -22.22 -12.59
CA GLN A 47 -4.42 -22.44 -13.59
C GLN A 47 -4.12 -23.58 -14.55
N TYR A 48 -2.85 -23.92 -14.78
CA TYR A 48 -2.44 -25.10 -15.55
C TYR A 48 -2.39 -26.41 -14.73
N GLY A 49 -2.86 -26.40 -13.47
CA GLY A 49 -2.95 -27.58 -12.61
C GLY A 49 -1.74 -27.82 -11.70
N ASP A 50 -0.79 -26.88 -11.62
CA ASP A 50 0.34 -26.97 -10.70
C ASP A 50 -0.10 -26.67 -9.26
N SER A 51 -0.42 -27.74 -8.52
CA SER A 51 -0.88 -27.65 -7.12
C SER A 51 0.15 -27.04 -6.16
N ILE A 52 1.44 -27.13 -6.47
CA ILE A 52 2.51 -26.50 -5.69
C ILE A 52 2.46 -24.99 -5.90
N ALA A 53 2.33 -24.55 -7.16
CA ALA A 53 2.18 -23.14 -7.49
C ALA A 53 0.92 -22.52 -6.88
N CYS A 54 -0.19 -23.27 -6.78
CA CYS A 54 -1.39 -22.79 -6.09
C CYS A 54 -1.16 -22.51 -4.59
N LYS A 55 -0.52 -23.46 -3.89
CA LYS A 55 -0.22 -23.31 -2.45
C LYS A 55 0.77 -22.18 -2.19
N GLU A 56 1.84 -22.13 -2.99
CA GLU A 56 2.82 -21.05 -2.87
C GLU A 56 2.22 -19.70 -3.26
N GLY A 57 1.34 -19.67 -4.27
CA GLY A 57 0.60 -18.47 -4.67
C GLY A 57 -0.25 -17.91 -3.52
N LEU A 58 -0.93 -18.77 -2.77
CA LEU A 58 -1.71 -18.34 -1.60
C LEU A 58 -0.82 -17.74 -0.50
N ARG A 59 0.34 -18.35 -0.25
CA ARG A 59 1.33 -17.82 0.70
C ARG A 59 1.83 -16.44 0.26
N VAL A 60 2.22 -16.29 -1.00
CA VAL A 60 2.70 -15.03 -1.58
C VAL A 60 1.61 -13.95 -1.62
N ALA A 61 0.35 -14.32 -1.86
CA ALA A 61 -0.77 -13.39 -1.78
C ALA A 61 -0.97 -12.85 -0.36
N THR A 62 -0.75 -13.70 0.65
CA THR A 62 -0.79 -13.29 2.06
C THR A 62 0.34 -12.30 2.37
N ASP A 63 1.57 -12.60 1.91
CA ASP A 63 2.72 -11.70 2.06
C ASP A 63 2.45 -10.33 1.39
N TYR A 64 1.85 -10.32 0.19
CA TYR A 64 1.45 -9.10 -0.52
C TYR A 64 0.45 -8.24 0.27
N VAL A 65 -0.57 -8.88 0.88
CA VAL A 65 -1.55 -8.18 1.71
C VAL A 65 -0.92 -7.62 2.98
N ASN A 66 -0.01 -8.37 3.61
CA ASN A 66 0.71 -7.89 4.79
C ASN A 66 1.59 -6.68 4.46
N LEU A 67 2.31 -6.70 3.34
CA LEU A 67 3.09 -5.57 2.84
C LEU A 67 2.22 -4.32 2.61
N MET A 68 1.04 -4.49 2.01
CA MET A 68 0.09 -3.39 1.84
C MET A 68 -0.39 -2.85 3.19
N ARG A 69 -0.67 -3.74 4.16
CA ARG A 69 -1.10 -3.34 5.51
C ARG A 69 0.00 -2.55 6.21
N ASP A 70 1.23 -3.07 6.24
CA ASP A 70 2.34 -2.42 6.93
C ASP A 70 2.67 -1.05 6.31
N ALA A 71 2.51 -0.90 5.00
CA ALA A 71 2.62 0.39 4.33
C ALA A 71 1.50 1.38 4.70
N VAL A 72 0.26 0.90 4.87
CA VAL A 72 -0.87 1.71 5.35
C VAL A 72 -0.68 2.11 6.82
N ASP A 73 -0.16 1.19 7.63
CA ASP A 73 0.16 1.41 9.05
C ASP A 73 1.38 2.33 9.23
N GLY A 74 2.08 2.68 8.14
CA GLY A 74 3.25 3.56 8.16
C GLY A 74 4.48 2.95 8.83
N LYS A 75 4.60 1.61 8.84
CA LYS A 75 5.82 0.95 9.29
C LYS A 75 6.96 1.20 8.31
N GLU A 76 8.19 1.06 8.77
CA GLU A 76 9.34 1.07 7.86
C GLU A 76 9.44 -0.31 7.19
N SER A 77 9.71 -0.34 5.90
CA SER A 77 10.09 -1.57 5.22
C SER A 77 11.52 -1.92 5.63
N GLU A 78 11.75 -3.12 6.16
CA GLU A 78 13.08 -3.63 6.51
C GLU A 78 14.00 -3.78 5.28
#